data_AF-A0A3D3CGD8-F1
#
_entry.id   AF-A0A3D3CGD8-F1
#
_cell.length_a   1.000
_cell.length_b   1.000
_cell.length_c   1.000
_cell.angle_alpha   90.00
_cell.angle_beta   90.00
_cell.angle_gamma   90.00
#
_symmetry.space_group_name_H-M   'P 1'
#
loop_
_entity.id
_entity.type
_entity.pdbx_description
1 polymer ?
#
loop_
_entity_poly.entity_id
_entity_poly.type
_entity_poly.pdbx_seq_one_letter_code
_entity_poly.pdbx_strand_id
1 'polypeptide(L)'
;MVIFDVDGVLLDTSGSFPAVIASALLWAWTCVLGRVPDGEGFTLFHFAATKTHPSFNDDYDIAWAMINCVASAETTSLERAMPSPERWRTVIQGCGADVPLWVRRTFGETVCRHAVRACCEELYFGREYLEARGRKPLYATRQGGFWERERPLMDIRWTDIPRPVGIYTGRTDEELDLALRLLKWEDFPREMTVTADRGIKKPSPDGLALLCEWAGAVS
;
A
#
# COMPACT_ATOMS: atom_id res chain seq x y z
N MET A 1 16.40 2.60 22.67
CA MET A 1 15.17 2.08 22.04
C MET A 1 15.50 1.53 20.66
N VAL A 2 14.72 0.58 20.15
CA VAL A 2 14.77 0.13 18.75
C VAL A 2 13.42 0.47 18.12
N ILE A 3 13.44 1.15 16.97
CA ILE A 3 12.23 1.50 16.22
C ILE A 3 12.24 0.68 14.94
N PHE A 4 11.16 -0.05 14.69
CA PHE A 4 10.98 -0.85 13.48
C PHE A 4 10.05 -0.16 12.50
N ASP A 5 10.39 -0.27 11.22
CA ASP A 5 9.38 -0.25 10.16
C ASP A 5 8.66 -1.61 10.11
N VAL A 6 7.49 -1.67 9.50
CA VAL A 6 6.80 -2.94 9.27
C VAL A 6 7.24 -3.55 7.95
N ASP A 7 7.06 -2.83 6.85
CA ASP A 7 7.19 -3.37 5.50
C ASP A 7 8.67 -3.49 5.11
N GLY A 8 9.11 -4.69 4.74
CA GLY A 8 10.51 -5.00 4.40
C GLY A 8 11.45 -5.10 5.60
N VAL A 9 10.95 -4.92 6.82
CA VAL A 9 11.72 -5.04 8.07
C VAL A 9 11.14 -6.13 8.97
N LEU A 10 9.88 -5.97 9.41
CA LEU A 10 9.18 -7.00 10.21
C LEU A 10 8.46 -8.01 9.32
N LEU A 11 7.89 -7.55 8.20
CA LEU A 11 7.11 -8.37 7.26
C LEU A 11 7.64 -8.26 5.83
N ASP A 12 7.67 -9.41 5.15
CA ASP A 12 7.77 -9.47 3.70
C ASP A 12 6.37 -9.24 3.11
N THR A 13 6.22 -8.10 2.43
CA THR A 13 4.96 -7.69 1.78
C THR A 13 4.97 -7.86 0.27
N SER A 14 6.02 -8.48 -0.29
CA SER A 14 6.19 -8.65 -1.74
C SER A 14 5.04 -9.41 -2.41
N GLY A 15 4.36 -10.29 -1.67
CA GLY A 15 3.18 -11.03 -2.13
C GLY A 15 1.83 -10.30 -1.97
N SER A 16 1.80 -9.12 -1.33
CA SER A 16 0.58 -8.42 -0.89
C SER A 16 0.29 -7.18 -1.73
N PHE A 17 0.86 -6.01 -1.40
CA PHE A 17 0.56 -4.74 -2.08
C PHE A 17 0.72 -4.77 -3.62
N PRO A 18 1.76 -5.40 -4.20
CA PRO A 18 1.85 -5.50 -5.65
C PRO A 18 0.67 -6.28 -6.28
N ALA A 19 0.17 -7.30 -5.57
CA ALA A 19 -0.98 -8.08 -6.01
C ALA A 19 -2.30 -7.32 -5.83
N VAL A 20 -2.41 -6.47 -4.80
CA VAL A 20 -3.53 -5.51 -4.65
C VAL A 20 -3.56 -4.57 -5.85
N ILE A 21 -2.42 -3.96 -6.21
CA ILE A 21 -2.32 -3.01 -7.32
C ILE A 21 -2.69 -3.69 -8.64
N ALA A 22 -2.13 -4.88 -8.92
CA ALA A 22 -2.45 -5.64 -10.13
C ALA A 22 -3.93 -6.00 -10.21
N SER A 23 -4.54 -6.42 -9.10
CA SER A 23 -5.96 -6.78 -9.06
C SER A 23 -6.87 -5.56 -9.21
N ALA A 24 -6.51 -4.43 -8.61
CA ALA A 24 -7.24 -3.17 -8.75
C ALA A 24 -7.18 -2.65 -10.19
N LEU A 25 -6.04 -2.82 -10.88
CA LEU A 25 -5.92 -2.49 -12.29
C LEU A 25 -6.87 -3.32 -13.15
N LEU A 26 -6.88 -4.64 -12.95
CA LEU A 26 -7.77 -5.54 -13.70
C LEU A 26 -9.24 -5.24 -13.40
N TRP A 27 -9.59 -4.94 -12.15
CA TRP A 27 -10.93 -4.48 -11.77
C TRP A 27 -11.31 -3.20 -12.52
N ALA A 28 -10.46 -2.18 -12.52
CA ALA A 28 -10.75 -0.93 -13.22
C ALA A 28 -10.90 -1.15 -14.74
N TRP A 29 -10.00 -1.94 -15.33
CA TRP A 29 -10.03 -2.26 -16.76
C TRP A 29 -11.33 -2.96 -17.18
N THR A 30 -11.79 -3.92 -16.38
CA THR A 30 -12.96 -4.74 -16.69
C THR A 30 -14.27 -4.09 -16.26
N CYS A 31 -14.38 -3.76 -14.97
CA CYS A 31 -15.64 -3.33 -14.36
C CYS A 31 -15.93 -1.85 -14.57
N VAL A 32 -14.89 -0.99 -14.68
CA VAL A 32 -15.08 0.45 -14.84
C VAL A 32 -14.99 0.87 -16.31
N LEU A 33 -13.97 0.39 -17.03
CA LEU A 33 -13.74 0.75 -18.43
C LEU A 33 -14.48 -0.16 -19.42
N GLY A 34 -15.04 -1.29 -18.97
CA GLY A 34 -15.78 -2.23 -19.82
C GLY A 34 -14.93 -2.95 -20.86
N ARG A 35 -13.63 -3.16 -20.58
CA ARG A 35 -12.66 -3.73 -21.51
C ARG A 35 -12.28 -5.17 -21.12
N VAL A 36 -11.77 -5.93 -22.07
CA VAL A 36 -11.24 -7.29 -21.85
C VAL A 36 -9.72 -7.21 -21.70
N PRO A 37 -9.11 -7.82 -20.67
CA PRO A 37 -7.67 -7.84 -20.52
C PRO A 37 -7.05 -8.84 -21.51
N ASP A 38 -6.04 -8.39 -22.26
CA ASP A 38 -5.30 -9.17 -23.25
C ASP A 38 -3.79 -9.28 -22.94
N GLY A 39 -3.35 -8.83 -21.76
CA GLY A 39 -1.96 -8.87 -21.32
C GLY A 39 -1.82 -9.03 -19.81
N GLU A 40 -0.57 -9.19 -19.35
CA GLU A 40 -0.22 -9.45 -17.94
C GLU A 40 -0.63 -8.30 -17.00
N GLY A 41 -0.61 -7.06 -17.49
CA GLY A 41 -0.92 -5.88 -16.69
C GLY A 41 0.25 -5.47 -15.79
N PHE A 42 -0.06 -5.05 -14.55
CA PHE A 42 0.92 -4.57 -13.59
C PHE A 42 1.72 -5.72 -12.98
N THR A 43 3.05 -5.56 -12.87
CA THR A 43 3.98 -6.60 -12.39
C THR A 43 4.87 -6.10 -11.26
N LEU A 44 5.61 -7.01 -10.61
CA LEU A 44 6.60 -6.64 -9.59
C LEU A 44 7.68 -5.67 -10.10
N PHE A 45 8.01 -5.72 -11.40
CA PHE A 45 8.96 -4.78 -11.99
C PHE A 45 8.38 -3.36 -12.08
N HIS A 46 7.09 -3.22 -12.34
CA HIS A 46 6.41 -1.92 -12.27
C HIS A 46 6.37 -1.39 -10.84
N PHE A 47 6.10 -2.27 -9.87
CA PHE A 47 6.13 -1.91 -8.45
C PHE A 47 7.51 -1.42 -8.03
N ALA A 48 8.57 -2.19 -8.31
CA ALA A 48 9.95 -1.81 -8.01
C ALA A 48 10.36 -0.51 -8.73
N ALA A 49 9.94 -0.32 -9.98
CA ALA A 49 10.15 0.93 -10.72
C ALA A 49 9.44 2.12 -10.07
N THR A 50 8.30 1.91 -9.41
CA THR A 50 7.55 2.98 -8.75
C THR A 50 8.16 3.35 -7.41
N LYS A 51 8.53 2.36 -6.59
CA LYS A 51 9.08 2.58 -5.24
C LYS A 51 10.46 3.24 -5.24
N THR A 52 11.11 3.43 -6.40
CA THR A 52 12.30 4.28 -6.52
C THR A 52 12.00 5.77 -6.39
N HIS A 53 10.73 6.19 -6.48
CA HIS A 53 10.33 7.59 -6.43
C HIS A 53 9.72 7.96 -5.07
N PRO A 54 10.24 8.98 -4.37
CA PRO A 54 9.88 9.27 -2.96
C PRO A 54 8.42 9.69 -2.74
N SER A 55 7.75 10.23 -3.77
CA SER A 55 6.34 10.61 -3.67
C SER A 55 5.37 9.43 -3.63
N PHE A 56 5.79 8.23 -4.04
CA PHE A 56 4.94 7.03 -4.11
C PHE A 56 5.11 6.14 -2.86
N ASN A 57 4.91 6.73 -1.69
CA ASN A 57 4.90 5.99 -0.42
C ASN A 57 3.56 5.26 -0.19
N ASP A 58 2.46 5.80 -0.72
CA ASP A 58 1.12 5.20 -0.62
C ASP A 58 0.87 4.26 -1.81
N ASP A 59 0.76 2.96 -1.54
CA ASP A 59 0.61 1.92 -2.57
C ASP A 59 -0.73 2.02 -3.31
N TYR A 60 -1.77 2.60 -2.72
CA TYR A 60 -3.05 2.80 -3.39
C TYR A 60 -2.98 3.97 -4.38
N ASP A 61 -2.11 4.95 -4.14
CA ASP A 61 -1.81 5.99 -5.12
C ASP A 61 -0.99 5.46 -6.31
N ILE A 62 -0.16 4.42 -6.11
CA ILE A 62 0.48 3.69 -7.21
C ILE A 62 -0.58 3.03 -8.10
N ALA A 63 -1.55 2.33 -7.51
CA ALA A 63 -2.64 1.71 -8.27
C ALA A 63 -3.41 2.75 -9.08
N TRP A 64 -3.83 3.85 -8.44
CA TRP A 64 -4.62 4.88 -9.08
C TRP A 64 -3.85 5.61 -10.21
N ALA A 65 -2.55 5.88 -10.00
CA ALA A 65 -1.69 6.45 -11.04
C ALA A 65 -1.54 5.53 -12.24
N MET A 66 -1.25 4.25 -12.02
CA MET A 66 -1.13 3.27 -13.12
C MET A 66 -2.46 3.10 -13.86
N ILE A 67 -3.58 2.98 -13.14
CA ILE A 67 -4.91 2.84 -13.74
C ILE A 67 -5.22 4.02 -14.67
N ASN A 68 -4.98 5.26 -14.24
CA ASN A 68 -5.26 6.43 -15.10
C ASN A 68 -4.24 6.57 -16.23
N CYS A 69 -2.97 6.19 -16.02
CA CYS A 69 -1.98 6.09 -17.10
C CYS A 69 -2.49 5.17 -18.22
N VAL A 70 -2.90 3.95 -17.86
CA VAL A 70 -3.40 2.94 -18.80
C VAL A 70 -4.74 3.37 -19.42
N ALA A 71 -5.63 3.99 -18.64
CA ALA A 71 -6.92 4.50 -19.12
C ALA A 71 -6.79 5.66 -20.11
N SER A 72 -5.72 6.47 -20.00
CA SER A 72 -5.44 7.59 -20.90
C SER A 72 -4.93 7.16 -22.28
N ALA A 73 -4.53 5.89 -22.44
CA ALA A 73 -4.07 5.39 -23.72
C ALA A 73 -5.24 5.24 -24.71
N GLU A 74 -5.03 5.67 -25.96
CA GLU A 74 -6.00 5.56 -27.07
C GLU A 74 -6.09 4.13 -27.63
N THR A 75 -6.29 3.13 -26.76
CA THR A 75 -6.36 1.71 -27.12
C THR A 75 -7.26 0.94 -26.15
N THR A 76 -7.89 -0.12 -26.67
CA THR A 76 -8.66 -1.09 -25.87
C THR A 76 -7.86 -2.34 -25.52
N SER A 77 -6.59 -2.41 -25.94
CA SER A 77 -5.64 -3.47 -25.57
C SER A 77 -4.88 -3.06 -24.32
N LEU A 78 -4.96 -3.87 -23.27
CA LEU A 78 -4.23 -3.69 -22.03
C LEU A 78 -2.72 -3.82 -22.27
N GLU A 79 -2.30 -4.82 -23.05
CA GLU A 79 -0.89 -5.02 -23.40
C GLU A 79 -0.28 -3.76 -24.03
N ARG A 80 -1.02 -3.09 -24.93
CA ARG A 80 -0.56 -1.84 -25.56
C ARG A 80 -0.67 -0.61 -24.68
N ALA A 81 -1.64 -0.58 -23.76
CA ALA A 81 -1.84 0.55 -22.86
C ALA A 81 -0.82 0.57 -21.70
N MET A 82 -0.35 -0.61 -21.28
CA MET A 82 0.65 -0.73 -20.22
C MET A 82 2.00 -0.16 -20.67
N PRO A 83 2.59 0.81 -19.94
CA PRO A 83 3.97 1.19 -20.17
C PRO A 83 4.91 0.07 -19.72
N SER A 84 6.08 -0.08 -20.36
CA SER A 84 7.13 -0.93 -19.78
C SER A 84 7.61 -0.36 -18.43
N PRO A 85 8.22 -1.17 -17.54
CA PRO A 85 8.76 -0.66 -16.27
C PRO A 85 9.74 0.52 -16.42
N GLU A 86 10.57 0.52 -17.46
CA GLU A 86 11.52 1.61 -17.76
C GLU A 86 10.80 2.87 -18.22
N ARG A 87 9.80 2.72 -19.09
CA ARG A 87 8.96 3.84 -19.53
C ARG A 87 8.18 4.41 -18.35
N TRP A 88 7.61 3.55 -17.52
CA TRP A 88 6.91 3.95 -16.31
C TRP A 88 7.81 4.73 -15.36
N ARG A 89 9.04 4.24 -15.11
CA ARG A 89 10.04 4.95 -14.30
C ARG A 89 10.34 6.35 -14.84
N THR A 90 10.43 6.49 -16.16
CA THR A 90 10.66 7.79 -16.80
C THR A 90 9.46 8.72 -16.63
N VAL A 91 8.24 8.19 -16.77
CA VAL A 91 7.00 8.97 -16.63
C VAL A 91 6.84 9.51 -15.21
N ILE A 92 7.08 8.69 -14.18
CA ILE A 92 6.90 9.12 -12.79
C ILE A 92 7.96 10.13 -12.31
N GLN A 93 9.09 10.30 -13.02
CA GLN A 93 10.05 11.37 -12.71
C GLN A 93 9.45 12.77 -12.86
N GLY A 94 8.39 12.92 -13.66
CA GLY A 94 7.64 14.17 -13.76
C GLY A 94 6.72 14.44 -12.56
N CYS A 95 6.59 13.50 -11.62
CA CYS A 95 5.76 13.64 -10.44
C CYS A 95 6.49 14.46 -9.37
N GLY A 96 5.88 15.58 -8.95
CA GLY A 96 6.32 16.31 -7.76
C GLY A 96 5.90 15.61 -6.46
N ALA A 97 5.77 16.37 -5.37
CA ALA A 97 5.34 15.83 -4.07
C ALA A 97 3.85 15.42 -4.01
N ASP A 98 3.02 15.92 -4.93
CA ASP A 98 1.57 15.70 -4.96
C ASP A 98 1.18 14.76 -6.12
N VAL A 99 1.08 13.46 -5.81
CA VAL A 99 0.65 12.42 -6.75
C VAL A 99 -0.77 12.68 -7.28
N PRO A 100 -1.78 12.98 -6.43
CA PRO A 100 -3.12 13.40 -6.88
C PRO A 100 -3.14 14.49 -7.94
N LEU A 101 -2.42 15.59 -7.72
CA LEU A 101 -2.35 16.69 -8.67
C LEU A 101 -1.65 16.28 -9.97
N TRP A 102 -0.55 15.53 -9.86
CA TRP A 102 0.22 15.07 -11.01
C TRP A 102 -0.57 14.13 -11.92
N VAL A 103 -1.27 13.13 -11.38
CA VAL A 103 -2.09 12.20 -12.18
C VAL A 103 -3.15 12.95 -12.97
N ARG A 104 -3.90 13.85 -12.33
CA ARG A 104 -4.96 14.63 -12.99
C ARG A 104 -4.43 15.49 -14.13
N ARG A 105 -3.25 16.08 -13.97
CA ARG A 105 -2.61 16.91 -15.00
C ARG A 105 -2.03 16.08 -16.14
N THR A 106 -1.49 14.90 -15.85
CA THR A 106 -0.71 14.10 -16.80
C THR A 106 -1.59 13.15 -17.60
N PHE A 107 -2.56 12.52 -16.96
CA PHE A 107 -3.40 11.47 -17.56
C PHE A 107 -4.89 11.83 -17.59
N GLY A 108 -5.30 12.85 -16.83
CA GLY A 108 -6.70 13.05 -16.48
C GLY A 108 -7.16 12.12 -15.35
N GLU A 109 -8.45 12.17 -15.01
CA GLU A 109 -9.08 11.28 -14.03
C GLU A 109 -10.25 10.56 -14.69
N THR A 110 -9.95 9.48 -15.41
CA THR A 110 -10.97 8.60 -16.00
C THR A 110 -11.58 7.69 -14.93
N VAL A 111 -10.75 7.25 -13.97
CA VAL A 111 -11.18 6.41 -12.85
C VAL A 111 -10.97 7.18 -11.54
N CYS A 112 -12.05 7.35 -10.78
CA CYS A 112 -12.08 8.12 -9.54
C CYS A 112 -11.14 7.54 -8.47
N ARG A 113 -10.32 8.40 -7.85
CA ARG A 113 -9.37 8.02 -6.80
C ARG A 113 -10.02 7.32 -5.62
N HIS A 114 -11.18 7.80 -5.19
CA HIS A 114 -11.88 7.22 -4.04
C HIS A 114 -12.32 5.78 -4.32
N ALA A 115 -12.83 5.51 -5.52
CA ALA A 115 -13.25 4.16 -5.92
C ALA A 115 -12.06 3.20 -6.01
N VAL A 116 -10.92 3.65 -6.56
CA VAL A 116 -9.70 2.84 -6.60
C VAL A 116 -9.20 2.52 -5.19
N ARG A 117 -9.13 3.52 -4.29
CA ARG A 117 -8.71 3.27 -2.89
C ARG A 117 -9.63 2.28 -2.19
N ALA A 118 -10.95 2.45 -2.31
CA ALA A 118 -11.91 1.52 -1.73
C ALA A 118 -11.75 0.10 -2.30
N CYS A 119 -11.54 -0.04 -3.61
CA CYS A 119 -11.23 -1.33 -4.22
C CYS A 119 -9.93 -1.94 -3.66
N CYS A 120 -8.86 -1.15 -3.56
CA CYS A 120 -7.59 -1.60 -2.99
C CYS A 120 -7.73 -2.05 -1.53
N GLU A 121 -8.44 -1.31 -0.69
CA GLU A 121 -8.72 -1.70 0.69
C GLU A 121 -9.46 -3.03 0.75
N GLU A 122 -10.52 -3.20 -0.05
CA GLU A 122 -11.29 -4.44 -0.05
C GLU A 122 -10.48 -5.65 -0.54
N LEU A 123 -9.61 -5.45 -1.53
CA LEU A 123 -8.67 -6.47 -1.98
C LEU A 123 -7.64 -6.79 -0.89
N TYR A 124 -7.11 -5.76 -0.22
CA TYR A 124 -6.10 -5.92 0.83
C TYR A 124 -6.66 -6.69 2.01
N PHE A 125 -7.75 -6.22 2.61
CA PHE A 125 -8.37 -6.80 3.80
C PHE A 125 -9.09 -8.12 3.51
N GLY A 126 -9.72 -8.24 2.34
CA GLY A 126 -10.58 -9.37 1.99
C GLY A 126 -12.00 -9.22 2.52
N ARG A 127 -12.95 -9.83 1.83
CA ARG A 127 -14.37 -9.75 2.15
C ARG A 127 -14.71 -10.30 3.54
N GLU A 128 -14.14 -11.44 3.92
CA GLU A 128 -14.43 -12.07 5.22
C GLU A 128 -14.02 -11.18 6.40
N TYR A 129 -12.84 -10.56 6.30
CA TYR A 129 -12.33 -9.64 7.32
C TYR A 129 -13.22 -8.39 7.47
N LEU A 130 -13.71 -7.86 6.35
CA LEU A 130 -14.56 -6.67 6.31
C LEU A 130 -15.98 -6.96 6.79
N GLU A 131 -16.60 -8.05 6.34
CA GLU A 131 -17.94 -8.45 6.75
C GLU A 131 -18.00 -8.78 8.25
N ALA A 132 -16.95 -9.39 8.81
CA ALA A 132 -16.83 -9.62 10.25
C ALA A 132 -16.83 -8.32 11.08
N ARG A 133 -16.56 -7.17 10.46
CA ARG A 133 -16.61 -5.82 11.06
C ARG A 133 -17.85 -5.02 10.64
N GLY A 134 -18.85 -5.67 10.03
CA GLY A 134 -20.07 -5.02 9.58
C GLY A 134 -19.89 -4.11 8.35
N ARG A 135 -18.75 -4.19 7.66
CA ARG A 135 -18.53 -3.48 6.38
C ARG A 135 -19.03 -4.35 5.24
N LYS A 136 -19.67 -3.75 4.24
CA LYS A 136 -20.15 -4.44 3.04
C LYS A 136 -19.27 -4.08 1.84
N PRO A 137 -18.36 -4.97 1.40
CA PRO A 137 -17.51 -4.70 0.25
C PRO A 137 -18.35 -4.57 -1.04
N LEU A 138 -17.91 -3.68 -1.93
CA LEU A 138 -18.59 -3.32 -3.18
C LEU A 138 -17.83 -3.81 -4.43
N TYR A 139 -16.52 -3.97 -4.32
CA TYR A 139 -15.60 -4.16 -5.44
C TYR A 139 -14.85 -5.49 -5.40
N ALA A 140 -14.44 -5.95 -4.21
CA ALA A 140 -13.68 -7.20 -4.09
C ALA A 140 -14.57 -8.43 -4.19
N THR A 141 -14.18 -9.35 -5.07
CA THR A 141 -14.82 -10.66 -5.22
C THR A 141 -14.16 -11.75 -4.38
N ARG A 142 -12.94 -11.50 -3.87
CA ARG A 142 -12.15 -12.46 -3.10
C ARG A 142 -12.63 -12.55 -1.65
N GLN A 143 -12.74 -13.78 -1.13
CA GLN A 143 -13.06 -14.05 0.27
C GLN A 143 -11.96 -13.57 1.23
N GLY A 144 -10.74 -14.12 1.09
CA GLY A 144 -9.58 -13.73 1.89
C GLY A 144 -8.92 -12.43 1.42
N GLY A 145 -8.04 -11.86 2.24
CA GLY A 145 -7.27 -10.65 1.93
C GLY A 145 -5.94 -10.95 1.22
N PHE A 146 -5.33 -9.94 0.61
CA PHE A 146 -3.92 -10.02 0.19
C PHE A 146 -2.95 -9.92 1.39
N TRP A 147 -3.38 -9.35 2.52
CA TRP A 147 -2.60 -9.35 3.76
C TRP A 147 -2.17 -10.76 4.22
N GLU A 148 -2.98 -11.78 3.93
CA GLU A 148 -2.70 -13.19 4.23
C GLU A 148 -1.46 -13.75 3.51
N ARG A 149 -0.98 -13.05 2.48
CA ARG A 149 0.22 -13.43 1.72
C ARG A 149 1.51 -12.83 2.30
N GLU A 150 1.39 -11.93 3.27
CA GLU A 150 2.53 -11.35 3.96
C GLU A 150 3.15 -12.39 4.90
N ARG A 151 4.47 -12.32 5.10
CA ARG A 151 5.20 -13.29 5.92
C ARG A 151 6.11 -12.59 6.93
N PRO A 152 6.18 -13.05 8.19
CA PRO A 152 7.19 -12.60 9.13
C PRO A 152 8.60 -12.80 8.57
N LEU A 153 9.42 -11.74 8.64
CA LEU A 153 10.86 -11.78 8.34
C LEU A 153 11.70 -12.20 9.55
N MET A 154 11.11 -12.12 10.75
CA MET A 154 11.73 -12.51 11.99
C MET A 154 10.77 -13.30 12.87
N ASP A 155 11.32 -14.23 13.64
CA ASP A 155 10.60 -15.06 14.62
C ASP A 155 11.12 -14.73 16.04
N ILE A 156 10.99 -13.46 16.42
CA ILE A 156 11.35 -12.96 17.76
C ILE A 156 10.12 -12.25 18.35
N ARG A 157 9.82 -12.46 19.64
CA ARG A 157 8.79 -11.63 20.30
C ARG A 157 9.36 -10.27 20.62
N TRP A 158 8.52 -9.24 20.57
CA TRP A 158 8.92 -7.88 20.93
C TRP A 158 9.45 -7.77 22.36
N THR A 159 8.96 -8.62 23.28
CA THR A 159 9.41 -8.71 24.68
C THR A 159 10.82 -9.28 24.83
N ASP A 160 11.30 -10.03 23.84
CA ASP A 160 12.61 -10.69 23.88
C ASP A 160 13.73 -9.77 23.37
N ILE A 161 13.37 -8.58 22.88
CA ILE A 161 14.31 -7.56 22.42
C ILE A 161 14.84 -6.80 23.65
N PRO A 162 16.15 -6.71 23.90
CA PRO A 162 16.74 -6.20 25.15
C PRO A 162 16.67 -4.66 25.31
N ARG A 163 15.82 -4.00 24.53
CA ARG A 163 15.63 -2.55 24.48
C ARG A 163 14.13 -2.26 24.28
N PRO A 164 13.62 -1.10 24.73
CA PRO A 164 12.27 -0.67 24.39
C PRO A 164 12.06 -0.71 22.87
N VAL A 165 10.91 -1.22 22.45
CA VAL A 165 10.54 -1.38 21.03
C VAL A 165 9.45 -0.39 20.67
N GLY A 166 9.56 0.25 19.52
CA GLY A 166 8.48 1.02 18.90
C GLY A 166 8.32 0.67 17.43
N ILE A 167 7.15 1.00 16.87
CA ILE A 167 6.84 0.80 15.46
C ILE A 167 6.54 2.16 14.84
N TYR A 168 7.24 2.52 13.77
CA TYR A 168 6.89 3.65 12.93
C TYR A 168 6.66 3.18 11.49
N THR A 169 5.40 3.18 11.06
CA THR A 169 4.96 2.57 9.79
C THR A 169 4.09 3.50 8.96
N GLY A 170 4.08 3.27 7.64
CA GLY A 170 3.14 3.90 6.72
C GLY A 170 1.77 3.24 6.70
N ARG A 171 1.61 2.09 7.37
CA ARG A 171 0.33 1.40 7.52
C ARG A 171 -0.67 2.24 8.34
N THR A 172 -1.94 2.08 8.03
CA THR A 172 -3.09 2.44 8.90
C THR A 172 -3.09 1.58 10.17
N ASP A 173 -3.91 1.96 11.15
CA ASP A 173 -4.08 1.17 12.38
C ASP A 173 -4.65 -0.23 12.08
N GLU A 174 -5.62 -0.33 11.17
CA GLU A 174 -6.21 -1.62 10.76
C GLU A 174 -5.21 -2.53 10.04
N GLU A 175 -4.35 -1.97 9.18
CA GLU A 175 -3.28 -2.72 8.51
C GLU A 175 -2.18 -3.15 9.49
N LEU A 176 -1.90 -2.33 10.52
CA LEU A 176 -0.98 -2.68 11.59
C LEU A 176 -1.53 -3.81 12.48
N ASP A 177 -2.85 -3.84 12.75
CA ASP A 177 -3.48 -4.95 13.50
C ASP A 177 -3.22 -6.30 12.82
N LEU A 178 -3.36 -6.34 11.50
CA LEU A 178 -3.07 -7.52 10.70
C LEU A 178 -1.59 -7.88 10.72
N ALA A 179 -0.72 -6.87 10.65
CA ALA A 179 0.72 -7.09 10.74
C ALA A 179 1.11 -7.73 12.08
N LEU A 180 0.62 -7.18 13.18
CA LEU A 180 0.88 -7.67 14.53
C LEU A 180 0.34 -9.09 14.71
N ARG A 181 -0.82 -9.41 14.12
CA ARG A 181 -1.36 -10.78 14.11
C ARG A 181 -0.42 -11.77 13.41
N LEU A 182 0.14 -11.39 12.26
CA LEU A 182 1.11 -12.24 11.56
C LEU A 182 2.40 -12.45 12.36
N LEU A 183 2.84 -11.41 13.09
CA LEU A 183 4.01 -11.45 13.96
C LEU A 183 3.76 -12.16 15.31
N LYS A 184 2.50 -12.46 15.66
CA LYS A 184 2.08 -12.93 17.00
C LYS A 184 2.38 -11.91 18.11
N TRP A 185 2.24 -10.62 17.76
CA TRP A 185 2.48 -9.44 18.58
C TRP A 185 1.18 -8.67 18.86
N GLU A 186 0.03 -9.36 18.94
CA GLU A 186 -1.26 -8.72 19.19
C GLU A 186 -1.33 -7.99 20.54
N ASP A 187 -0.44 -8.36 21.47
CA ASP A 187 -0.24 -7.73 22.78
C ASP A 187 0.74 -6.54 22.75
N PHE A 188 1.20 -6.10 21.58
CA PHE A 188 2.12 -4.98 21.45
C PHE A 188 1.48 -3.65 21.91
N PRO A 189 2.18 -2.83 22.73
CA PRO A 189 1.63 -1.57 23.25
C PRO A 189 1.31 -0.57 22.13
N ARG A 190 0.05 -0.12 22.04
CA ARG A 190 -0.40 0.81 20.99
C ARG A 190 0.10 2.23 21.18
N GLU A 191 0.43 2.59 22.40
CA GLU A 191 1.17 3.80 22.72
C GLU A 191 2.56 3.80 22.09
N MET A 192 3.15 2.64 21.77
CA MET A 192 4.47 2.53 21.14
C MET A 192 4.40 2.39 19.61
N THR A 193 3.30 2.84 18.99
CA THR A 193 3.12 2.81 17.54
C THR A 193 2.84 4.20 16.96
N VAL A 194 3.39 4.47 15.78
CA VAL A 194 3.05 5.61 14.93
C VAL A 194 2.66 5.07 13.56
N THR A 195 1.40 5.28 13.18
CA THR A 195 0.76 4.84 11.94
C THR A 195 0.35 6.05 11.10
N ALA A 196 -0.07 5.81 9.85
CA ALA A 196 -0.52 6.88 8.96
C ALA A 196 -1.77 7.63 9.47
N ASP A 197 -2.59 6.97 10.30
CA ASP A 197 -3.83 7.53 10.85
C ASP A 197 -3.58 8.56 11.96
N ARG A 198 -2.37 8.58 12.55
CA ARG A 198 -2.00 9.55 13.59
C ARG A 198 -1.58 10.92 13.06
N GLY A 199 -1.76 11.17 11.77
CA GLY A 199 -1.45 12.46 11.13
C GLY A 199 0.04 12.70 10.85
N ILE A 200 0.92 11.78 11.26
CA ILE A 200 2.37 11.86 11.02
C ILE A 200 2.75 10.85 9.93
N LYS A 201 2.96 11.37 8.72
CA LYS A 201 3.28 10.54 7.56
C LYS A 201 4.78 10.53 7.28
N LYS A 202 5.31 9.35 6.95
CA LYS A 202 6.66 9.23 6.39
C LYS A 202 6.76 10.10 5.12
N PRO A 203 7.87 10.80 4.90
CA PRO A 203 9.17 10.70 5.59
C PRO A 203 9.36 11.67 6.77
N SER A 204 8.31 12.17 7.44
CA SER A 204 8.49 13.09 8.58
C SER A 204 9.32 12.46 9.70
N PRO A 205 10.31 13.17 10.29
CA PRO A 205 11.06 12.70 11.44
C PRO A 205 10.25 12.70 12.74
N ASP A 206 9.11 13.40 12.78
CA ASP A 206 8.35 13.64 14.02
C ASP A 206 7.89 12.34 14.69
N GLY A 207 7.61 11.30 13.90
CA GLY A 207 7.22 9.98 14.42
C GLY A 207 8.34 9.30 15.22
N LEU A 208 9.59 9.51 14.82
CA LEU A 208 10.75 9.00 15.55
C LEU A 208 10.97 9.77 16.85
N ALA A 209 10.81 11.09 16.83
CA ALA A 209 10.96 11.93 18.01
C ALA A 209 9.96 11.54 19.10
N LEU A 210 8.67 11.38 18.75
CA LEU A 210 7.62 10.95 19.67
C LEU A 210 7.91 9.60 20.32
N LEU A 211 8.33 8.62 19.52
CA LEU A 211 8.67 7.28 20.03
C LEU A 211 9.84 7.33 21.03
N CYS A 212 10.86 8.15 20.75
CA CYS A 212 11.99 8.36 21.66
C CYS A 212 11.56 9.03 22.97
N GLU A 213 10.67 10.03 22.92
CA GLU A 213 10.11 10.67 24.11
C GLU A 213 9.33 9.67 24.97
N TRP A 214 8.45 8.87 24.36
CA TRP A 214 7.65 7.87 25.08
C TRP A 214 8.50 6.77 25.73
N ALA A 215 9.63 6.42 25.12
CA ALA A 215 10.59 5.47 25.69
C ALA A 215 11.47 6.06 26.81
N GLY A 216 11.29 7.33 27.18
CA GLY A 216 12.12 8.01 28.17
C GLY A 216 13.57 8.22 27.69
N ALA A 217 13.79 8.25 26.37
CA ALA A 217 15.12 8.42 25.77
C ALA A 217 15.53 9.89 25.61
N VAL A 218 14.64 10.83 25.94
CA VAL A 218 14.92 12.27 25.98
C VAL A 218 14.85 12.72 27.44
N SER A 219 16.02 12.88 28.07
CA SER A 219 16.22 13.55 29.36
C SER A 219 17.27 14.64 29.18
#